data_AF-A0A923S6T6-F1
#
_entry.id   AF-A0A923S6T6-F1
#
_cell.length_a   1.000
_cell.length_b   1.000
_cell.length_c   1.000
_cell.angle_alpha   90.00
_cell.angle_beta   90.00
_cell.angle_gamma   90.00
#
_symmetry.space_group_name_H-M   'P 1'
#
loop_
_entity.id
_entity.type
_entity.pdbx_description
1 polymer ?
#
loop_
_entity_poly.entity_id
_entity_poly.type
_entity_poly.pdbx_seq_one_letter_code
_entity_poly.pdbx_strand_id
1 'polypeptide(L)' 'MKCYYLGDKKITEAEAKEIEAKNREILRDGTVEELLQIRHVICREE' A
#
# COMPACT_ATOMS: atom_id res chain seq x y z
N MET A 1 11.23 -4.51 -15.16
CA MET A 1 9.74 -4.49 -15.09
C MET A 1 9.34 -4.21 -13.64
N LYS A 2 8.31 -3.39 -13.36
CA LYS A 2 7.95 -3.07 -11.96
C LYS A 2 7.16 -4.21 -11.34
N CYS A 3 7.64 -4.71 -10.21
CA CYS A 3 6.97 -5.73 -9.41
C CYS A 3 6.57 -5.16 -8.04
N TYR A 4 5.33 -5.40 -7.65
CA TYR A 4 4.74 -4.91 -6.41
C TYR A 4 4.50 -6.04 -5.42
N TYR A 5 4.75 -5.79 -4.15
CA TYR A 5 4.63 -6.78 -3.09
C TYR A 5 3.93 -6.20 -1.87
N LEU A 6 3.04 -7.00 -1.27
CA LEU A 6 2.47 -6.77 0.06
C LEU A 6 3.03 -7.84 0.99
N GLY A 7 4.01 -7.48 1.82
CA GLY A 7 4.87 -8.47 2.48
C GLY A 7 5.60 -9.31 1.44
N ASP A 8 5.51 -10.64 1.56
CA ASP A 8 6.11 -11.58 0.60
C ASP A 8 5.20 -11.92 -0.59
N LYS A 9 3.95 -11.41 -0.60
CA LYS A 9 2.98 -11.71 -1.65
C LYS A 9 3.11 -10.72 -2.81
N LYS A 10 3.36 -11.23 -4.02
CA LYS A 10 3.28 -10.44 -5.26
C LYS A 10 1.84 -10.00 -5.51
N ILE A 11 1.65 -8.71 -5.77
CA ILE A 11 0.36 -8.10 -6.10
C ILE A 11 0.43 -7.40 -7.44
N THR A 12 -0.73 -7.10 -8.02
CA THR A 12 -0.83 -6.32 -9.25
C THR A 12 -0.57 -4.83 -8.99
N GLU A 13 -0.23 -4.08 -10.03
CA GLU A 13 -0.11 -2.62 -9.94
C GLU A 13 -1.43 -1.95 -9.53
N ALA A 14 -2.57 -2.49 -9.98
CA ALA A 14 -3.89 -1.98 -9.62
C ALA A 14 -4.16 -2.13 -8.11
N GLU A 15 -3.88 -3.32 -7.54
CA GLU A 15 -3.99 -3.55 -6.10
C GLU A 15 -3.04 -2.65 -5.31
N ALA A 16 -1.80 -2.47 -5.79
CA ALA A 16 -0.82 -1.59 -5.16
C ALA A 16 -1.33 -0.14 -5.10
N LYS A 17 -1.89 0.37 -6.21
CA LYS A 17 -2.47 1.71 -6.30
C LYS A 17 -3.70 1.88 -5.41
N GLU A 18 -4.55 0.86 -5.31
CA GLU A 18 -5.72 0.91 -4.41
C GLU A 18 -5.30 1.00 -2.94
N ILE A 19 -4.31 0.22 -2.53
CA ILE A 19 -3.76 0.27 -1.17
C ILE A 19 -3.13 1.64 -0.90
N GLU A 20 -2.39 2.16 -1.87
CA GLU A 20 -1.74 3.47 -1.78
C GLU A 20 -2.76 4.60 -1.60
N ALA A 21 -3.84 4.60 -2.38
CA ALA A 21 -4.92 5.57 -2.26
C ALA A 21 -5.58 5.52 -0.87
N LYS A 22 -5.94 4.33 -0.39
CA LYS A 22 -6.53 4.14 0.95
C LYS A 22 -5.60 4.61 2.06
N ASN A 23 -4.30 4.31 1.95
CA ASN A 23 -3.32 4.78 2.91
C ASN A 23 -3.20 6.31 2.91
N ARG A 24 -3.26 6.97 1.74
CA ARG A 24 -3.23 8.44 1.66
C ARG A 24 -4.42 9.07 2.38
N GLU A 25 -5.61 8.50 2.24
CA GLU A 25 -6.82 8.99 2.93
C GLU A 25 -6.64 8.92 4.44
N ILE A 26 -6.18 7.76 4.94
CA ILE A 26 -5.89 7.54 6.36
C ILE A 26 -4.78 8.48 6.87
N LEU A 27 -3.71 8.69 6.10
CA LEU A 27 -2.62 9.59 6.50
C LEU A 27 -3.04 11.06 6.57
N ARG A 28 -4.09 11.45 5.85
CA ARG A 28 -4.55 12.83 5.79
C ARG A 28 -5.41 13.20 7.01
N ASP A 29 -6.39 12.37 7.33
CA ASP A 29 -7.43 12.69 8.32
C ASP A 29 -7.84 11.49 9.20
N GLY A 30 -7.13 10.36 9.11
CA GLY A 30 -7.46 9.14 9.84
C GLY A 30 -7.18 9.21 11.34
N THR A 31 -7.93 8.42 12.09
CA THR A 31 -7.72 8.23 13.53
C THR A 31 -6.43 7.46 13.81
N VAL A 32 -5.97 7.49 15.07
CA VAL A 32 -4.82 6.67 15.52
C VAL A 32 -5.04 5.19 15.24
N GLU A 33 -6.26 4.68 15.40
CA GLU A 33 -6.59 3.28 15.12
C GLU A 33 -6.50 2.96 13.63
N GLU A 34 -6.91 3.86 12.75
CA GLU A 34 -6.80 3.69 11.30
C GLU A 34 -5.35 3.79 10.82
N LEU A 35 -4.54 4.68 11.42
CA LEU A 35 -3.10 4.78 11.13
C LEU A 35 -2.38 3.44 11.37
N LEU A 36 -2.81 2.67 12.38
CA LEU A 36 -2.27 1.33 12.65
C LEU A 36 -2.64 0.28 11.57
N GLN A 37 -3.60 0.58 10.69
CA GLN A 37 -4.04 -0.30 9.61
C GLN A 37 -3.34 -0.03 8.26
N ILE A 38 -2.45 0.98 8.19
CA ILE A 38 -1.71 1.30 6.97
C ILE A 38 -0.87 0.10 6.52
N ARG A 39 -0.98 -0.23 5.23
CA ARG A 39 -0.29 -1.39 4.64
C ARG A 39 0.91 -0.96 3.83
N HIS A 40 2.07 -1.56 4.08
CA HIS A 40 3.29 -1.24 3.35
C HIS A 40 3.38 -2.06 2.04
N VAL A 41 3.40 -1.35 0.91
CA VAL A 41 3.65 -1.93 -0.42
C VAL A 41 5.09 -1.68 -0.84
N ILE A 42 5.79 -2.74 -1.24
CA ILE A 42 7.17 -2.69 -1.73
C ILE A 42 7.14 -2.71 -3.27
N CYS A 43 7.79 -1.74 -3.90
CA CYS A 43 8.01 -1.73 -5.35
C CYS A 43 9.47 -2.09 -5.63
N ARG A 44 9.70 -3.05 -6.54
CA ARG A 44 11.04 -3.42 -7.04
C ARG A 44 11.08 -3.26 -8.54
N GLU A 45 12.17 -2.71 -9.05
CA GLU A 45 12.49 -2.70 -10.47
C GLU A 45 13.36 -3.92 -10.77
N GLU A 46 12.85 -4.84 -11.61
CA GLU A 46 13.66 -5.88 -12.26
C GLU A 46 14.46 -5.31 -13.42
#